data_AF-A0A1T5K0Z4-F1
#
_entry.id   AF-A0A1T5K0Z4-F1
#
_cell.length_a   1.000
_cell.length_b   1.000
_cell.length_c   1.000
_cell.angle_alpha   90.00
_cell.angle_beta   90.00
_cell.angle_gamma   90.00
#
_symmetry.space_group_name_H-M   'P 1'
#
loop_
_entity.id
_entity.type
_entity.pdbx_description
1 polymer ?
#
loop_
_entity_poly.entity_id
_entity_poly.type
_entity_poly.pdbx_seq_one_letter_code
_entity_poly.pdbx_strand_id
1 'polypeptide(L)'
;MRRSAKFVIIGFLFVFFLGCTNHVEKEAVDCEVNKPEVSVEAKTDPSNCDSNDGSITVAGTGGEPPYQFSINGGTYQSSGIFASLSGGTFLITIRDANGCENLVESTLVIKSSDLAATYESTEDTECLTDNGTITIIPTGTNSPFEFSIGSGSFGTSAEFSDLKNGTYIVRIRDSEGCAISLNATVARGETGTSWSSEIKSIIDTNCAISGCHVSGQSIPNWADLSTVQKNASDIKRRTGNRSMPPAGQPALSQSDIDKIACWVDDGAKNN
;
A
#
# COMPACT_ATOMS: atom_id res chain seq x y z
N MET A 1 -32.36 45.23 64.70
CA MET A 1 -33.39 44.28 65.18
C MET A 1 -32.70 42.97 65.53
N ARG A 2 -32.86 42.54 66.79
CA ARG A 2 -32.33 41.30 67.38
C ARG A 2 -33.05 40.07 66.80
N ARG A 3 -32.30 38.99 66.54
CA ARG A 3 -32.73 37.58 66.69
C ARG A 3 -31.47 36.79 67.11
N SER A 4 -31.17 36.69 68.40
CA SER A 4 -31.65 35.70 69.39
C SER A 4 -31.18 34.27 69.09
N ALA A 5 -30.13 33.87 69.83
CA ALA A 5 -29.53 32.55 69.88
C ALA A 5 -30.46 31.49 70.53
N LYS A 6 -30.28 30.22 70.13
CA LYS A 6 -30.50 29.05 70.99
C LYS A 6 -29.37 28.04 70.75
N PHE A 7 -28.40 28.06 71.66
CA PHE A 7 -27.36 27.06 71.84
C PHE A 7 -28.00 25.84 72.53
N VAL A 8 -27.80 24.64 71.99
CA VAL A 8 -28.01 23.37 72.72
C VAL A 8 -26.63 22.82 73.02
N ILE A 9 -26.26 22.86 74.30
CA ILE A 9 -25.04 22.28 74.84
C ILE A 9 -25.32 20.81 75.15
N ILE A 10 -24.74 19.89 74.39
CA ILE A 10 -24.52 18.51 74.83
C ILE A 10 -23.02 18.37 75.02
N GLY A 11 -22.61 18.32 76.29
CA GLY A 11 -21.22 18.18 76.68
C GLY A 11 -20.69 16.80 76.31
N PHE A 12 -19.60 16.79 75.55
CA PHE A 12 -18.66 15.68 75.55
C PHE A 12 -17.26 16.25 75.78
N LEU A 13 -16.84 16.05 77.02
CA LEU A 13 -15.49 15.79 77.50
C LEU A 13 -14.31 16.37 76.68
N PHE A 14 -13.66 17.34 77.31
CA PHE A 14 -12.27 17.74 77.07
C PHE A 14 -11.35 16.53 76.79
N VAL A 15 -10.77 16.48 75.59
CA VAL A 15 -9.37 16.07 75.43
C VAL A 15 -8.68 17.20 74.68
N PHE A 16 -7.87 17.94 75.44
CA PHE A 16 -6.96 18.96 74.96
C PHE A 16 -5.73 18.26 74.38
N PHE A 17 -5.58 18.27 73.06
CA PHE A 17 -4.29 18.24 72.37
C PHE A 17 -4.47 19.18 71.18
N LEU A 18 -4.04 20.44 71.30
CA LEU A 18 -2.75 20.88 70.76
C LEU A 18 -2.40 20.14 69.47
N GLY A 19 -2.84 20.72 68.37
CA GLY A 19 -2.55 20.23 67.04
C GLY A 19 -3.27 21.08 66.01
N CYS A 20 -2.91 22.37 65.91
CA CYS A 20 -2.97 23.00 64.60
C CYS A 20 -1.91 22.31 63.75
N THR A 21 -2.18 21.08 63.30
CA THR A 21 -1.39 20.47 62.25
C THR A 21 -1.67 21.34 61.04
N ASN A 22 -0.66 22.12 60.65
CA ASN A 22 -0.61 22.78 59.36
C ASN A 22 -0.92 21.71 58.31
N HIS A 23 -2.18 21.64 57.89
CA HIS A 23 -2.53 20.99 56.65
C HIS A 23 -2.04 21.99 55.60
N VAL A 24 -0.74 21.94 55.31
CA VAL A 24 -0.23 22.46 54.05
C VAL A 24 -0.82 21.50 53.03
N GLU A 25 -2.03 21.82 52.56
CA GLU A 25 -2.50 21.30 51.28
C GLU A 25 -1.38 21.65 50.31
N LYS A 26 -0.62 20.64 49.90
CA LYS A 26 0.46 20.77 48.93
C LYS A 26 -0.11 21.59 47.79
N GLU A 27 0.33 22.84 47.66
CA GLU A 27 -0.11 23.71 46.57
C GLU A 27 0.12 22.89 45.29
N ALA A 28 -0.94 22.68 44.52
CA ALA A 28 -0.80 22.07 43.21
C ALA A 28 0.18 22.96 42.45
N VAL A 29 1.27 22.36 41.93
CA VAL A 29 2.25 23.12 41.16
C VAL A 29 1.51 23.70 39.96
N ASP A 30 1.45 25.03 39.90
CA ASP A 30 0.83 25.73 38.80
C ASP A 30 1.79 25.74 37.60
N CYS A 31 1.61 24.75 36.74
CA CYS A 31 2.39 24.63 35.51
C CYS A 31 2.18 25.79 34.54
N GLU A 32 1.18 26.65 34.73
CA GLU A 32 0.93 27.80 33.86
C GLU A 32 2.01 28.88 34.03
N VAL A 33 2.57 29.04 35.24
CA VAL A 33 3.46 30.17 35.58
C VAL A 33 4.94 29.83 35.44
N ASN A 34 5.33 28.57 35.59
CA ASN A 34 6.71 28.11 35.48
C ASN A 34 6.85 26.81 34.67
N LYS A 35 6.27 26.78 33.47
CA LYS A 35 6.47 25.64 32.56
C LYS A 35 7.91 25.59 32.05
N PRO A 36 8.48 24.39 31.84
CA PRO A 36 9.74 24.25 31.12
C PRO A 36 9.58 24.77 29.68
N GLU A 37 10.66 25.30 29.12
CA GLU A 37 10.82 25.63 27.71
C GLU A 37 11.79 24.66 27.06
N VAL A 38 11.56 24.37 25.78
CA VAL A 38 12.43 23.50 24.98
C VAL A 38 12.86 24.24 23.72
N SER A 39 14.17 24.26 23.47
CA SER A 39 14.79 24.81 22.27
C SER A 39 15.40 23.69 21.43
N VAL A 40 15.33 23.83 20.11
CA VAL A 40 16.08 22.98 19.18
C VAL A 40 17.46 23.60 18.99
N GLU A 41 18.49 22.92 19.49
CA GLU A 41 19.87 23.41 19.45
C GLU A 41 20.58 23.06 18.14
N ALA A 42 20.33 21.83 17.67
CA ALA A 42 20.91 21.34 16.42
C ALA A 42 19.98 20.30 15.79
N LYS A 43 20.07 20.21 14.46
CA LYS A 43 19.44 19.14 13.70
C LYS A 43 20.31 18.75 12.52
N THR A 44 20.22 17.49 12.15
CA THR A 44 20.86 16.92 10.95
C THR A 44 19.78 16.22 10.17
N ASP A 45 19.58 16.63 8.93
CA ASP A 45 18.68 15.97 8.00
C ASP A 45 19.23 14.59 7.62
N PRO A 46 18.37 13.60 7.31
CA PRO A 46 18.83 12.31 6.82
C PRO A 46 19.66 12.45 5.54
N SER A 47 20.66 11.59 5.38
CA SER A 47 21.59 11.65 4.24
C SER A 47 20.92 11.39 2.89
N ASN A 48 19.85 10.58 2.87
CA ASN A 48 19.16 10.16 1.67
C ASN A 48 17.68 9.80 1.96
N CYS A 49 16.91 9.41 0.94
CA CYS A 49 15.46 9.22 1.07
C CYS A 49 15.03 7.99 1.89
N ASP A 50 15.88 6.96 1.95
CA ASP A 50 15.61 5.71 2.67
C ASP A 50 16.37 5.63 4.01
N SER A 51 17.13 6.67 4.35
CA SER A 51 17.98 6.68 5.55
C SER A 51 17.24 7.17 6.79
N ASN A 52 17.54 6.51 7.90
CA ASN A 52 17.15 6.91 9.24
C ASN A 52 18.40 7.32 10.02
N ASP A 53 19.18 8.26 9.49
CA ASP A 53 20.40 8.80 10.14
C ASP A 53 20.27 10.27 10.52
N GLY A 54 19.07 10.84 10.37
CA GLY A 54 18.75 12.17 10.88
C GLY A 54 18.79 12.23 12.41
N SER A 55 18.98 13.43 12.93
CA SER A 55 19.00 13.67 14.38
C SER A 55 18.47 15.04 14.76
N ILE A 56 17.91 15.13 15.96
CA ILE A 56 17.50 16.39 16.59
C ILE A 56 18.09 16.43 18.00
N THR A 57 18.77 17.52 18.33
CA THR A 57 19.25 17.83 19.68
C THR A 57 18.46 18.99 20.24
N VAL A 58 17.91 18.81 21.44
CA VAL A 58 17.17 19.83 22.18
C VAL A 58 17.80 20.12 23.53
N ALA A 59 17.54 21.31 24.04
CA ALA A 59 17.85 21.72 25.40
C ALA A 59 16.59 22.22 26.11
N GLY A 60 16.61 22.12 27.44
CA GLY A 60 15.53 22.57 28.32
C GLY A 60 15.95 23.74 29.20
N THR A 61 15.07 24.71 29.40
CA THR A 61 15.26 25.85 30.31
C THR A 61 13.97 26.16 31.09
N GLY A 62 14.05 26.87 32.22
CA GLY A 62 12.88 27.16 33.06
C GLY A 62 12.32 25.92 33.79
N GLY A 63 11.22 26.04 34.54
CA GLY A 63 10.67 24.93 35.32
C GLY A 63 11.62 24.41 36.42
N GLU A 64 11.38 23.18 36.89
CA GLU A 64 12.20 22.51 37.91
C GLU A 64 12.97 21.30 37.36
N PRO A 65 14.32 21.31 37.32
CA PRO A 65 15.10 20.16 36.88
C PRO A 65 14.99 18.98 37.88
N PRO A 66 15.26 17.72 37.46
CA PRO A 66 15.74 17.31 36.14
C PRO A 66 14.66 17.30 35.06
N TYR A 67 15.06 17.56 33.82
CA TYR A 67 14.18 17.46 32.66
C TYR A 67 14.18 16.06 32.05
N GLN A 68 13.06 15.71 31.44
CA GLN A 68 12.91 14.57 30.57
C GLN A 68 12.34 15.02 29.23
N PHE A 69 12.77 14.37 28.15
CA PHE A 69 12.35 14.66 26.79
C PHE A 69 11.69 13.44 26.17
N SER A 70 10.67 13.67 25.36
CA SER A 70 9.99 12.65 24.56
C SER A 70 9.85 13.17 23.13
N ILE A 71 9.84 12.25 22.17
CA ILE A 71 9.59 12.54 20.75
C ILE A 71 8.32 11.81 20.32
N ASN A 72 7.41 12.52 19.66
CA ASN A 72 6.11 12.02 19.16
C ASN A 72 5.29 11.23 20.20
N GLY A 73 5.36 11.64 21.47
CA GLY A 73 4.65 10.97 22.57
C GLY A 73 5.24 9.61 22.99
N GLY A 74 6.48 9.32 22.57
CA GLY A 74 7.22 8.12 22.98
C GLY A 74 7.70 8.15 24.44
N THR A 75 8.57 7.21 24.78
CA THR A 75 9.15 7.10 26.12
C THR A 75 10.02 8.32 26.45
N TYR A 76 9.89 8.82 27.68
CA TYR A 76 10.71 9.91 28.19
C TYR A 76 12.15 9.44 28.46
N GLN A 77 13.12 10.27 28.09
CA GLN A 77 14.55 10.08 28.32
C GLN A 77 15.19 11.35 28.87
N SER A 78 16.27 11.23 29.64
CA SER A 78 17.00 12.40 30.17
C SER A 78 17.86 13.10 29.11
N SER A 79 18.27 12.37 28.07
CA SER A 79 19.03 12.93 26.95
C SER A 79 18.12 13.73 26.03
N GLY A 80 18.52 14.96 25.69
CA GLY A 80 17.87 15.78 24.66
C GLY A 80 18.25 15.38 23.24
N ILE A 81 18.93 14.25 23.04
CA ILE A 81 19.40 13.80 21.71
C ILE A 81 18.47 12.70 21.20
N PHE A 82 17.83 12.96 20.07
CA PHE A 82 17.06 11.99 19.30
C PHE A 82 17.82 11.68 18.01
N ALA A 83 18.23 10.43 17.85
CA ALA A 83 18.96 9.95 16.69
C ALA A 83 18.13 8.93 15.92
N SER A 84 18.62 8.57 14.74
CA SER A 84 18.01 7.59 13.85
C SER A 84 16.61 7.97 13.35
N LEU A 85 16.45 9.25 12.99
CA LEU A 85 15.19 9.81 12.51
C LEU A 85 15.19 9.83 10.98
N SER A 86 14.07 9.44 10.37
CA SER A 86 13.75 9.76 8.97
C SER A 86 13.37 11.23 8.85
N GLY A 87 13.23 11.75 7.63
CA GLY A 87 12.72 13.10 7.46
C GLY A 87 11.21 13.13 7.70
N GLY A 88 10.75 14.27 8.19
CA GLY A 88 9.40 14.43 8.71
C GLY A 88 9.31 15.52 9.76
N THR A 89 8.12 15.67 10.32
CA THR A 89 7.84 16.61 11.42
C THR A 89 7.78 15.85 12.73
N PHE A 90 8.49 16.36 13.74
CA PHE A 90 8.62 15.76 15.06
C PHE A 90 8.11 16.71 16.12
N LEU A 91 7.26 16.20 17.01
CA LEU A 91 6.81 16.89 18.21
C LEU A 91 7.68 16.46 19.38
N ILE A 92 8.41 17.39 19.96
CA ILE A 92 9.32 17.13 21.08
C ILE A 92 8.70 17.72 22.33
N THR A 93 8.44 16.86 23.30
CA THR A 93 7.86 17.25 24.60
C THR A 93 8.97 17.27 25.64
N ILE A 94 9.07 18.37 26.38
CA ILE A 94 9.86 18.46 27.61
C ILE A 94 8.94 18.32 28.81
N ARG A 95 9.40 17.61 29.85
CA ARG A 95 8.75 17.47 31.14
C ARG A 95 9.74 17.78 32.26
N ASP A 96 9.33 18.54 33.25
CA ASP A 96 10.13 18.87 34.43
C ASP A 96 9.86 17.92 35.61
N ALA A 97 10.54 18.12 36.75
CA ALA A 97 10.41 17.29 37.94
C ALA A 97 9.03 17.38 38.62
N ASN A 98 8.30 18.47 38.38
CA ASN A 98 6.95 18.68 38.88
C ASN A 98 5.88 18.08 37.95
N GLY A 99 6.27 17.58 36.78
CA GLY A 99 5.38 17.01 35.77
C GLY A 99 4.77 18.04 34.83
N CYS A 100 5.27 19.28 34.83
CA CYS A 100 4.85 20.31 33.89
C CYS A 100 5.44 20.06 32.52
N GLU A 101 4.64 20.22 31.46
CA GLU A 101 5.04 19.90 30.09
C GLU A 101 4.97 21.09 29.15
N ASN A 102 5.82 21.06 28.14
CA ASN A 102 5.76 21.97 27.00
C ASN A 102 6.24 21.23 25.75
N LEU A 103 5.88 21.72 24.58
CA LEU A 103 6.20 21.08 23.30
C LEU A 103 6.78 22.07 22.29
N VAL A 104 7.66 21.56 21.44
CA VAL A 104 8.17 22.26 20.25
C VAL A 104 8.06 21.33 19.04
N GLU A 105 7.77 21.92 17.89
CA GLU A 105 7.81 21.22 16.61
C GLU A 105 9.16 21.44 15.93
N SER A 106 9.73 20.37 15.38
CA SER A 106 10.95 20.42 14.58
C SER A 106 10.80 19.57 13.33
N THR A 107 11.29 20.06 12.21
CA THR A 107 11.22 19.36 10.92
C THR A 107 12.61 18.95 10.46
N LEU A 108 12.76 17.68 10.08
CA LEU A 108 13.88 17.17 9.29
C LEU A 108 13.43 17.07 7.83
N VAL A 109 14.22 17.64 6.93
CA VAL A 109 13.91 17.65 5.50
C VAL A 109 14.50 16.40 4.86
N ILE A 110 13.67 15.59 4.20
CA ILE A 110 14.19 14.50 3.36
C ILE A 110 14.87 15.13 2.15
N LYS A 111 16.03 14.58 1.75
CA LYS A 111 16.71 14.98 0.52
C LYS A 111 15.74 14.95 -0.66
N SER A 112 15.63 16.07 -1.38
CA SER A 112 14.79 16.16 -2.57
C SER A 112 15.40 15.31 -3.68
N SER A 113 14.57 14.51 -4.36
CA SER A 113 14.93 13.79 -5.58
C SER A 113 14.08 14.30 -6.75
N ASP A 114 14.71 14.40 -7.91
CA ASP A 114 14.07 14.72 -9.19
C ASP A 114 13.65 13.45 -9.95
N LEU A 115 13.69 12.29 -9.28
CA LEU A 115 13.33 11.00 -9.86
C LEU A 115 11.89 11.02 -10.39
N ALA A 116 11.77 10.84 -11.70
CA ALA A 116 10.53 10.58 -12.41
C ALA A 116 10.74 9.43 -13.40
N ALA A 117 9.66 8.87 -13.93
CA ALA A 117 9.76 7.80 -14.92
C ALA A 117 8.55 7.78 -15.84
N THR A 118 8.79 7.36 -17.08
CA THR A 118 7.77 6.98 -18.07
C THR A 118 8.00 5.53 -18.48
N TYR A 119 7.09 4.96 -19.26
CA TYR A 119 7.25 3.60 -19.78
C TYR A 119 6.76 3.49 -21.22
N GLU A 120 7.36 2.56 -21.94
CA GLU A 120 6.86 2.02 -23.21
C GLU A 120 6.44 0.56 -22.96
N SER A 121 5.40 0.09 -23.63
CA SER A 121 4.98 -1.31 -23.56
C SER A 121 4.61 -1.88 -24.92
N THR A 122 4.87 -3.17 -25.09
CA THR A 122 4.32 -3.94 -26.21
C THR A 122 3.06 -4.67 -25.78
N GLU A 123 2.24 -5.03 -26.76
CA GLU A 123 1.06 -5.86 -26.52
C GLU A 123 1.46 -7.32 -26.28
N ASP A 124 0.67 -8.00 -25.45
CA ASP A 124 0.65 -9.46 -25.36
C ASP A 124 -0.14 -10.00 -26.56
N THR A 125 0.55 -10.33 -27.64
CA THR A 125 -0.03 -10.52 -29.00
C THR A 125 -0.90 -11.76 -29.12
N GLU A 126 -0.69 -12.73 -28.23
CA GLU A 126 -1.38 -13.99 -28.20
C GLU A 126 -1.82 -14.29 -26.77
N CYS A 127 -3.08 -14.67 -26.67
CA CYS A 127 -3.59 -15.37 -25.51
C CYS A 127 -2.67 -16.52 -25.11
N LEU A 128 -2.01 -16.39 -23.94
CA LEU A 128 -1.18 -17.41 -23.27
C LEU A 128 0.30 -17.43 -23.68
N THR A 129 0.77 -16.51 -24.53
CA THR A 129 2.21 -16.41 -24.77
C THR A 129 2.94 -15.61 -23.69
N ASP A 130 2.20 -14.78 -22.95
CA ASP A 130 2.73 -13.82 -21.99
C ASP A 130 3.89 -13.03 -22.63
N ASN A 131 3.75 -12.56 -23.87
CA ASN A 131 4.90 -12.02 -24.63
C ASN A 131 4.97 -10.49 -24.66
N GLY A 132 4.15 -9.83 -23.84
CA GLY A 132 4.23 -8.39 -23.64
C GLY A 132 5.51 -7.99 -22.91
N THR A 133 5.94 -6.76 -23.16
CA THR A 133 7.09 -6.17 -22.50
C THR A 133 6.74 -4.80 -21.91
N ILE A 134 7.46 -4.41 -20.87
CA ILE A 134 7.46 -3.07 -20.30
C ILE A 134 8.92 -2.60 -20.23
N THR A 135 9.22 -1.47 -20.86
CA THR A 135 10.52 -0.81 -20.77
C THR A 135 10.36 0.52 -20.05
N ILE A 136 11.13 0.72 -18.97
CA ILE A 136 11.07 1.91 -18.14
C ILE A 136 12.11 2.94 -18.61
N ILE A 137 11.68 4.19 -18.68
CA ILE A 137 12.53 5.33 -19.04
C ILE A 137 12.56 6.27 -17.82
N PRO A 138 13.53 6.07 -16.90
CA PRO A 138 13.68 6.96 -15.75
C PRO A 138 14.35 8.28 -16.14
N THR A 139 14.04 9.31 -15.40
CA THR A 139 14.68 10.63 -15.46
C THR A 139 15.06 11.05 -14.05
N GLY A 140 16.23 11.67 -13.89
CA GLY A 140 16.71 12.20 -12.62
C GLY A 140 18.23 12.34 -12.62
N THR A 141 18.79 13.04 -11.66
CA THR A 141 20.25 13.25 -11.56
C THR A 141 20.99 12.13 -10.82
N ASN A 142 20.29 11.30 -10.05
CA ASN A 142 20.88 10.35 -9.10
C ASN A 142 21.01 8.93 -9.67
N SER A 143 21.89 8.72 -10.65
CA SER A 143 22.19 7.39 -11.21
C SER A 143 23.19 6.61 -10.33
N PRO A 144 23.16 5.25 -10.28
CA PRO A 144 22.31 4.34 -11.06
C PRO A 144 20.88 4.20 -10.55
N PHE A 145 19.97 3.81 -11.46
CA PHE A 145 18.60 3.45 -11.14
C PHE A 145 18.44 1.94 -11.01
N GLU A 146 17.58 1.52 -10.09
CA GLU A 146 17.14 0.14 -9.93
C GLU A 146 15.63 0.04 -10.16
N PHE A 147 15.19 -1.09 -10.69
CA PHE A 147 13.81 -1.34 -11.08
C PHE A 147 13.30 -2.64 -10.47
N SER A 148 12.02 -2.68 -10.13
CA SER A 148 11.31 -3.86 -9.65
C SER A 148 9.89 -3.87 -10.20
N ILE A 149 9.36 -5.06 -10.50
CA ILE A 149 7.98 -5.25 -10.92
C ILE A 149 7.22 -6.08 -9.89
N GLY A 150 5.98 -5.67 -9.56
CA GLY A 150 5.11 -6.42 -8.64
C GLY A 150 5.66 -6.48 -7.22
N SER A 151 6.04 -7.66 -6.73
CA SER A 151 6.71 -7.86 -5.43
C SER A 151 8.14 -8.38 -5.58
N GLY A 152 8.71 -8.28 -6.78
CA GLY A 152 10.07 -8.73 -7.07
C GLY A 152 11.14 -7.88 -6.39
N SER A 153 12.35 -8.43 -6.31
CA SER A 153 13.54 -7.67 -5.87
C SER A 153 13.91 -6.58 -6.88
N PHE A 154 14.60 -5.55 -6.41
CA PHE A 154 15.21 -4.55 -7.28
C PHE A 154 16.38 -5.15 -8.07
N GLY A 155 16.49 -4.77 -9.34
CA GLY A 155 17.58 -5.11 -10.23
C GLY A 155 17.91 -3.95 -11.18
N THR A 156 18.94 -4.11 -12.00
CA THR A 156 19.44 -3.05 -12.89
C THR A 156 18.81 -3.06 -14.28
N SER A 157 17.96 -4.05 -14.60
CA SER A 157 17.25 -4.10 -15.89
C SER A 157 16.05 -3.16 -15.88
N ALA A 158 16.00 -2.24 -16.84
CA ALA A 158 14.84 -1.38 -17.08
C ALA A 158 13.77 -2.06 -17.94
N GLU A 159 14.05 -3.24 -18.49
CA GLU A 159 13.14 -4.00 -19.35
C GLU A 159 12.62 -5.24 -18.59
N PHE A 160 11.31 -5.42 -18.65
CA PHE A 160 10.57 -6.57 -18.16
C PHE A 160 9.89 -7.24 -19.34
N SER A 161 10.25 -8.50 -19.60
CA SER A 161 9.64 -9.34 -20.62
C SER A 161 8.74 -10.40 -20.01
N ASP A 162 8.16 -11.23 -20.87
CA ASP A 162 7.34 -12.38 -20.49
C ASP A 162 6.11 -11.97 -19.64
N LEU A 163 5.51 -10.84 -20.01
CA LEU A 163 4.36 -10.27 -19.31
C LEU A 163 3.06 -10.56 -20.04
N LYS A 164 2.11 -11.11 -19.30
CA LYS A 164 0.71 -11.19 -19.70
C LYS A 164 0.09 -9.81 -19.82
N ASN A 165 -0.97 -9.67 -20.63
CA ASN A 165 -1.81 -8.48 -20.55
C ASN A 165 -2.27 -8.22 -19.10
N GLY A 166 -2.26 -6.95 -18.70
CA GLY A 166 -2.55 -6.56 -17.32
C GLY A 166 -1.93 -5.24 -16.93
N THR A 167 -2.20 -4.85 -15.68
CA THR A 167 -1.58 -3.69 -15.05
C THR A 167 -0.55 -4.15 -14.03
N TYR A 168 0.65 -3.59 -14.13
CA TYR A 168 1.80 -3.90 -13.30
C TYR A 168 2.23 -2.66 -12.51
N ILE A 169 2.45 -2.84 -11.21
CA ILE A 169 3.09 -1.83 -10.38
C ILE A 169 4.59 -1.99 -10.56
N VAL A 170 5.23 -1.01 -11.20
CA VAL A 170 6.68 -0.95 -11.35
C VAL A 170 7.23 0.08 -10.37
N ARG A 171 8.24 -0.33 -9.60
CA ARG A 171 8.97 0.52 -8.67
C ARG A 171 10.33 0.87 -9.24
N ILE A 172 10.72 2.13 -9.08
CA ILE A 172 12.02 2.66 -9.52
C ILE A 172 12.66 3.30 -8.31
N ARG A 173 13.95 3.06 -8.10
CA ARG A 173 14.73 3.67 -7.03
C ARG A 173 16.04 4.22 -7.56
N ASP A 174 16.44 5.38 -7.07
CA ASP A 174 17.70 6.03 -7.41
C ASP A 174 18.85 5.65 -6.45
N SER A 175 20.06 6.14 -6.70
CA SER A 175 21.24 5.85 -5.86
C SER A 175 21.16 6.45 -4.45
N GLU A 176 20.25 7.39 -4.22
CA GLU A 176 19.97 8.05 -2.94
C GLU A 176 18.80 7.38 -2.21
N GLY A 177 18.36 6.21 -2.68
CA GLY A 177 17.27 5.45 -2.08
C GLY A 177 15.89 6.04 -2.35
N CYS A 178 15.76 7.11 -3.13
CA CYS A 178 14.47 7.72 -3.41
C CYS A 178 13.69 6.82 -4.37
N ALA A 179 12.49 6.41 -3.98
CA ALA A 179 11.69 5.45 -4.74
C ALA A 179 10.34 6.03 -5.19
N ILE A 180 9.97 5.75 -6.43
CA ILE A 180 8.65 6.04 -7.00
C ILE A 180 7.98 4.76 -7.49
N SER A 181 6.66 4.81 -7.69
CA SER A 181 5.89 3.71 -8.30
C SER A 181 5.07 4.24 -9.47
N LEU A 182 5.04 3.48 -10.56
CA LEU A 182 4.19 3.74 -11.72
C LEU A 182 3.32 2.51 -12.02
N ASN A 183 2.11 2.77 -12.52
CA ASN A 183 1.23 1.72 -13.03
C ASN A 183 1.45 1.61 -14.54
N ALA A 184 2.15 0.56 -14.97
CA ALA A 184 2.35 0.27 -16.37
C ALA A 184 1.34 -0.78 -16.84
N THR A 185 0.89 -0.65 -18.09
CA THR A 185 -0.10 -1.55 -18.67
C THR A 185 0.47 -2.27 -19.88
N VAL A 186 0.40 -3.59 -19.85
CA VAL A 186 0.54 -4.42 -21.04
C VAL A 186 -0.85 -4.55 -21.64
N ALA A 187 -1.04 -3.92 -22.80
CA ALA A 187 -2.28 -4.07 -23.54
C ALA A 187 -2.37 -5.49 -24.11
N ARG A 188 -3.60 -5.95 -24.30
CA ARG A 188 -3.86 -7.22 -24.98
C ARG A 188 -3.80 -6.97 -26.48
N GLY A 189 -3.06 -7.80 -27.22
CA GLY A 189 -2.95 -7.66 -28.65
C GLY A 189 -4.21 -8.12 -29.36
N GLU A 190 -4.85 -7.22 -30.11
CA GLU A 190 -6.00 -7.57 -30.94
C GLU A 190 -5.52 -8.14 -32.28
N THR A 191 -5.10 -9.40 -32.33
CA THR A 191 -4.81 -10.06 -33.61
C THR A 191 -6.10 -10.57 -34.27
N GLY A 192 -7.00 -9.64 -34.61
CA GLY A 192 -8.31 -9.89 -35.22
C GLY A 192 -8.32 -10.53 -36.62
N THR A 193 -7.19 -11.04 -37.13
CA THR A 193 -7.12 -11.68 -38.46
C THR A 193 -6.36 -13.01 -38.49
N SER A 194 -5.44 -13.28 -37.55
CA SER A 194 -4.68 -14.55 -37.56
C SER A 194 -5.47 -15.66 -36.87
N TRP A 195 -6.01 -15.36 -35.68
CA TRP A 195 -6.72 -16.32 -34.84
C TRP A 195 -8.01 -16.84 -35.47
N SER A 196 -8.76 -16.00 -36.20
CA SER A 196 -10.03 -16.45 -36.77
C SER A 196 -9.84 -17.58 -37.78
N SER A 197 -8.75 -17.56 -38.55
CA SER A 197 -8.44 -18.61 -39.54
C SER A 197 -7.98 -19.92 -38.92
N GLU A 198 -7.14 -19.88 -37.88
CA GLU A 198 -6.63 -21.06 -37.18
C GLU A 198 -7.73 -21.71 -36.32
N ILE A 199 -8.49 -20.91 -35.57
CA ILE A 199 -9.63 -21.37 -34.77
C ILE A 199 -10.73 -21.92 -35.67
N LYS A 200 -11.04 -21.27 -36.80
CA LYS A 200 -11.98 -21.79 -37.79
C LYS A 200 -11.50 -23.11 -38.39
N SER A 201 -10.22 -23.26 -38.69
CA SER A 201 -9.64 -24.53 -39.15
C SER A 201 -9.77 -25.64 -38.10
N ILE A 202 -9.56 -25.34 -36.80
CA ILE A 202 -9.74 -26.31 -35.70
C ILE A 202 -11.22 -26.71 -35.57
N ILE A 203 -12.16 -25.76 -35.65
CA ILE A 203 -13.61 -26.04 -35.60
C ILE A 203 -14.05 -26.86 -36.83
N ASP A 204 -13.64 -26.45 -38.03
CA ASP A 204 -14.00 -27.09 -39.30
C ASP A 204 -13.41 -28.50 -39.40
N THR A 205 -12.17 -28.72 -38.96
CA THR A 205 -11.54 -30.06 -38.94
C THR A 205 -12.30 -31.01 -38.02
N ASN A 206 -12.77 -30.55 -36.86
CA ASN A 206 -13.55 -31.37 -35.93
C ASN A 206 -15.02 -31.56 -36.37
N CYS A 207 -15.60 -30.57 -37.06
CA CYS A 207 -16.93 -30.66 -37.70
C CYS A 207 -16.91 -31.53 -38.97
N ALA A 208 -15.77 -31.66 -39.65
CA ALA A 208 -15.61 -32.53 -40.82
C ALA A 208 -15.49 -34.02 -40.43
N ILE A 209 -14.91 -34.33 -39.27
CA ILE A 209 -14.75 -35.71 -38.78
C ILE A 209 -16.05 -36.23 -38.13
N SER A 210 -16.86 -35.34 -37.56
CA SER A 210 -18.17 -35.67 -37.02
C SER A 210 -19.19 -34.75 -37.67
N GLY A 211 -19.92 -35.24 -38.68
CA GLY A 211 -20.98 -34.45 -39.31
C GLY A 211 -21.88 -33.85 -38.23
N CYS A 212 -21.69 -32.56 -37.94
CA CYS A 212 -22.44 -31.84 -36.93
C CYS A 212 -23.85 -31.63 -37.45
N HIS A 213 -24.67 -32.67 -37.38
CA HIS A 213 -26.08 -32.57 -37.63
C HIS A 213 -26.77 -32.13 -36.34
N VAL A 214 -26.90 -30.81 -36.15
CA VAL A 214 -27.90 -30.27 -35.24
C VAL A 214 -29.23 -30.43 -35.96
N SER A 215 -30.02 -31.44 -35.59
CA SER A 215 -31.29 -31.72 -36.24
C SER A 215 -32.24 -30.52 -36.09
N GLY A 216 -32.49 -29.81 -37.19
CA GLY A 216 -33.74 -29.08 -37.39
C GLY A 216 -33.75 -27.56 -37.24
N GLN A 217 -32.62 -26.85 -37.23
CA GLN A 217 -32.63 -25.40 -37.48
C GLN A 217 -31.48 -25.01 -38.41
N SER A 218 -31.82 -24.32 -39.51
CA SER A 218 -30.90 -23.54 -40.31
C SER A 218 -30.09 -22.65 -39.37
N ILE A 219 -28.79 -22.92 -39.22
CA ILE A 219 -27.91 -22.27 -38.26
C ILE A 219 -27.77 -20.79 -38.66
N PRO A 220 -28.42 -19.84 -37.95
CA PRO A 220 -28.11 -18.44 -38.14
C PRO A 220 -26.86 -18.19 -37.30
N ASN A 221 -25.79 -17.75 -37.96
CA ASN A 221 -24.77 -16.88 -37.39
C ASN A 221 -24.23 -17.28 -36.00
N TRP A 222 -23.02 -17.83 -35.95
CA TRP A 222 -22.23 -18.13 -34.75
C TRP A 222 -21.87 -16.89 -33.89
N ALA A 223 -22.59 -15.78 -34.04
CA ALA A 223 -22.37 -14.48 -33.42
C ALA A 223 -23.42 -14.13 -32.34
N ASP A 224 -23.72 -15.04 -31.42
CA ASP A 224 -24.45 -14.66 -30.21
C ASP A 224 -23.68 -15.12 -28.96
N LEU A 225 -22.98 -14.16 -28.35
CA LEU A 225 -22.23 -14.23 -27.08
C LEU A 225 -23.00 -14.99 -25.99
N SER A 226 -24.33 -14.90 -25.98
CA SER A 226 -25.18 -15.55 -24.99
C SER A 226 -25.26 -17.07 -25.15
N THR A 227 -25.00 -17.60 -26.35
CA THR A 227 -25.06 -19.05 -26.66
C THR A 227 -23.73 -19.73 -26.41
N VAL A 228 -22.61 -19.04 -26.63
CA VAL A 228 -21.26 -19.55 -26.35
C VAL A 228 -20.95 -19.56 -24.85
N GLN A 229 -21.33 -18.51 -24.10
CA GLN A 229 -21.20 -18.48 -22.64
C GLN A 229 -22.14 -19.47 -21.94
N LYS A 230 -23.36 -19.67 -22.47
CA LYS A 230 -24.22 -20.78 -22.06
C LYS A 230 -23.57 -22.12 -22.36
N ASN A 231 -22.95 -22.30 -23.52
CA ASN A 231 -22.33 -23.56 -23.89
C ASN A 231 -21.06 -23.85 -23.07
N ALA A 232 -20.20 -22.90 -22.69
CA ALA A 232 -19.07 -23.22 -21.80
C ALA A 232 -19.53 -23.71 -20.41
N SER A 233 -20.61 -23.12 -19.90
CA SER A 233 -21.21 -23.46 -18.59
C SER A 233 -22.08 -24.73 -18.66
N ASP A 234 -22.84 -24.92 -19.74
CA ASP A 234 -23.61 -26.13 -20.02
C ASP A 234 -22.73 -27.28 -20.51
N ILE A 235 -21.56 -27.05 -21.11
CA ILE A 235 -20.56 -28.09 -21.40
C ILE A 235 -20.04 -28.66 -20.08
N LYS A 236 -19.68 -27.81 -19.10
CA LYS A 236 -19.33 -28.26 -17.74
C LYS A 236 -20.49 -28.93 -16.99
N ARG A 237 -21.75 -28.53 -17.22
CA ARG A 237 -22.93 -29.08 -16.52
C ARG A 237 -23.55 -30.32 -17.17
N ARG A 238 -23.47 -30.45 -18.50
CA ARG A 238 -24.03 -31.58 -19.28
C ARG A 238 -23.03 -32.72 -19.47
N THR A 239 -21.74 -32.52 -19.19
CA THR A 239 -20.70 -33.57 -19.14
C THR A 239 -20.75 -34.38 -17.84
N GLY A 240 -21.95 -34.60 -17.27
CA GLY A 240 -22.16 -35.63 -16.26
C GLY A 240 -21.84 -37.02 -16.80
N ASN A 241 -20.55 -37.34 -16.89
CA ASN A 241 -19.97 -38.60 -17.38
C ASN A 241 -20.23 -38.96 -18.84
N ARG A 242 -20.30 -37.99 -19.76
CA ARG A 242 -20.09 -38.31 -21.19
C ARG A 242 -18.88 -37.56 -21.72
N SER A 243 -17.80 -38.30 -21.89
CA SER A 243 -16.58 -37.88 -22.58
C SER A 243 -16.96 -37.23 -23.91
N MET A 244 -16.69 -35.93 -24.03
CA MET A 244 -16.42 -35.35 -25.33
C MET A 244 -14.93 -35.55 -25.61
N PRO A 245 -14.56 -35.97 -26.82
CA PRO A 245 -15.42 -36.30 -27.96
C PRO A 245 -16.01 -37.73 -27.84
N PRO A 246 -17.00 -38.10 -28.69
CA PRO A 246 -17.56 -39.46 -28.74
C PRO A 246 -16.47 -40.54 -28.79
N ALA A 247 -16.73 -41.72 -28.23
CA ALA A 247 -15.76 -42.82 -28.20
C ALA A 247 -15.18 -43.10 -29.59
N GLY A 248 -13.86 -43.00 -29.73
CA GLY A 248 -13.13 -43.18 -31.00
C GLY A 248 -12.63 -41.90 -31.67
N GLN A 249 -12.77 -40.74 -31.04
CA GLN A 249 -12.29 -39.45 -31.55
C GLN A 249 -11.14 -38.88 -30.71
N PRO A 250 -10.16 -38.18 -31.30
CA PRO A 250 -9.09 -37.53 -30.55
C PRO A 250 -9.66 -36.33 -29.77
N ALA A 251 -9.40 -36.29 -28.47
CA ALA A 251 -9.76 -35.14 -27.64
C ALA A 251 -9.01 -33.88 -28.11
N LEU A 252 -9.65 -32.72 -28.02
CA LEU A 252 -8.97 -31.43 -28.17
C LEU A 252 -7.79 -31.40 -27.21
N SER A 253 -6.65 -30.88 -27.67
CA SER A 253 -5.52 -30.68 -26.76
C SER A 253 -5.89 -29.59 -25.75
N GLN A 254 -5.28 -29.61 -24.57
CA GLN A 254 -5.49 -28.57 -23.56
C GLN A 254 -5.15 -27.17 -24.14
N SER A 255 -4.12 -27.10 -25.00
CA SER A 255 -3.74 -25.88 -25.71
C SER A 255 -4.85 -25.35 -26.61
N ASP A 256 -5.56 -26.21 -27.35
CA ASP A 256 -6.67 -25.78 -28.20
C ASP A 256 -7.86 -25.26 -27.38
N ILE A 257 -8.13 -25.88 -26.24
CA ILE A 257 -9.18 -25.44 -25.31
C ILE A 257 -8.85 -24.05 -24.75
N ASP A 258 -7.60 -23.83 -24.34
CA ASP A 258 -7.16 -22.56 -23.77
C ASP A 258 -7.16 -21.44 -24.83
N LYS A 259 -6.77 -21.75 -26.07
CA LYS A 259 -6.88 -20.84 -27.24
C LYS A 259 -8.33 -20.40 -27.49
N ILE A 260 -9.27 -21.36 -27.52
CA ILE A 260 -10.70 -21.06 -27.73
C ILE A 260 -11.26 -20.23 -26.56
N ALA A 261 -10.94 -20.59 -25.31
CA ALA A 261 -11.39 -19.86 -24.13
C ALA A 261 -10.94 -18.39 -24.19
N CYS A 262 -9.70 -18.16 -24.61
CA CYS A 262 -9.18 -16.81 -24.68
C CYS A 262 -9.79 -16.00 -25.83
N TRP A 263 -10.05 -16.59 -27.01
CA TRP A 263 -10.83 -15.94 -28.07
C TRP A 263 -12.24 -15.52 -27.62
N VAL A 264 -12.90 -16.36 -26.79
CA VAL A 264 -14.20 -16.03 -26.19
C VAL A 264 -14.07 -14.84 -25.23
N ASP A 265 -13.02 -14.79 -24.41
CA ASP A 265 -12.73 -13.66 -23.52
C ASP A 265 -12.44 -12.36 -24.30
N ASP A 266 -11.99 -12.46 -25.56
CA ASP A 266 -11.82 -11.31 -26.49
C ASP A 266 -13.14 -10.82 -27.13
N GLY A 267 -14.28 -11.27 -26.61
CA GLY A 267 -15.59 -10.87 -27.09
C GLY A 267 -15.98 -11.54 -28.41
N ALA A 268 -15.28 -12.63 -28.79
CA ALA A 268 -15.61 -13.44 -29.96
C ALA A 268 -15.79 -12.59 -31.24
N LYS A 269 -14.87 -11.62 -31.48
CA LYS A 269 -14.98 -10.73 -32.63
C LYS A 269 -14.96 -11.55 -33.93
N ASN A 270 -16.05 -11.45 -34.69
CA ASN A 270 -16.31 -12.28 -35.87
C ASN A 270 -15.48 -11.81 -37.08
N ASN A 271 -14.72 -12.73 -37.67
CA ASN A 271 -14.34 -12.71 -39.10
C ASN A 271 -14.31 -14.14 -39.64
#